data_AF-A0A2W4ILH3-F1
#
_entry.id   AF-A0A2W4ILH3-F1
#
_cell.length_a   1.000
_cell.length_b   1.000
_cell.length_c   1.000
_cell.angle_alpha   90.00
_cell.angle_beta   90.00
_cell.angle_gamma   90.00
#
_symmetry.space_group_name_H-M   'P 1'
#
loop_
_entity.id
_entity.type
_entity.pdbx_description
1 polymer ?
#
loop_
_entity_poly.entity_id
_entity_poly.type
_entity_poly.pdbx_seq_one_letter_code
_entity_poly.pdbx_strand_id
1 'polypeptide(L)'
;MQTDNSTLPASFESTEPRVKQFITKKFKIEFADQVNDDTDFFAEGLIDSYGFLELVKWLEGEFKIRFEDEELFAGNLNTAKNITQTIVKKINS
;
A
#
# COMPACT_ATOMS: atom_id res chain seq x y z
N MET A 1 13.68 19.36 -24.37
CA MET A 1 12.22 19.13 -24.40
C MET A 1 11.96 17.66 -24.16
N GLN A 2 10.98 17.38 -23.30
CA GLN A 2 10.46 16.08 -22.83
C GLN A 2 11.22 15.51 -21.62
N THR A 3 10.62 15.22 -20.46
CA THR A 3 9.30 15.46 -19.84
C THR A 3 9.48 15.19 -18.34
N ASP A 4 8.83 15.99 -17.48
CA ASP A 4 8.54 15.77 -16.06
C ASP A 4 9.38 14.76 -15.26
N ASN A 5 10.33 15.28 -14.48
CA ASN A 5 10.74 14.60 -13.26
C ASN A 5 9.61 14.78 -12.25
N SER A 6 8.62 13.88 -12.32
CA SER A 6 7.63 13.65 -11.28
C SER A 6 8.35 13.22 -10.00
N THR A 7 9.03 14.15 -9.33
CA THR A 7 9.70 13.90 -8.06
C THR A 7 8.62 13.52 -7.05
N LEU A 8 8.46 12.22 -6.81
CA LEU A 8 7.64 11.72 -5.73
C LEU A 8 8.17 12.34 -4.42
N PRO A 9 7.29 12.76 -3.49
CA PRO A 9 7.76 13.34 -2.24
C PRO A 9 8.65 12.31 -1.51
N ALA A 10 9.71 12.77 -0.83
CA ALA A 10 10.68 11.88 -0.16
C ALA A 10 10.03 10.88 0.82
N SER A 11 8.86 11.22 1.38
CA SER A 11 8.05 10.30 2.18
C SER A 11 7.54 9.11 1.37
N PHE A 12 7.15 9.29 0.11
CA PHE A 12 6.65 8.24 -0.77
C PHE A 12 7.73 7.24 -1.15
N GLU A 13 8.93 7.72 -1.53
CA GLU A 13 10.07 6.87 -1.90
C GLU A 13 10.50 5.92 -0.76
N SER A 14 10.27 6.32 0.50
CA SER A 14 10.61 5.51 1.67
C SER A 14 9.47 4.64 2.19
N THR A 15 8.22 4.93 1.80
CA THR A 15 7.03 4.15 2.18
C THR A 15 6.78 2.99 1.23
N GLU A 16 6.79 3.23 -0.08
CA GLU A 16 6.42 2.23 -1.09
C GLU A 16 7.24 0.93 -1.00
N PRO A 17 8.59 0.97 -0.88
CA PRO A 17 9.39 -0.25 -0.79
C PRO A 17 9.06 -1.08 0.46
N ARG A 18 8.69 -0.44 1.57
CA ARG A 18 8.31 -1.14 2.80
C ARG A 18 6.98 -1.87 2.64
N VAL A 19 6.01 -1.22 2.02
CA VAL A 19 4.69 -1.81 1.72
C VAL A 19 4.87 -3.03 0.82
N LYS A 20 5.59 -2.87 -0.30
CA LYS A 20 5.88 -4.00 -1.20
C LYS A 20 6.61 -5.13 -0.50
N GLN A 21 7.65 -4.82 0.28
CA GLN A 21 8.42 -5.82 0.99
C GLN A 21 7.57 -6.60 2.01
N PHE A 22 6.68 -5.93 2.74
CA PHE A 22 5.76 -6.59 3.66
C PHE A 22 4.82 -7.53 2.91
N ILE A 23 4.18 -7.04 1.85
CA ILE A 23 3.25 -7.82 1.04
C ILE A 23 3.93 -9.07 0.47
N THR A 24 5.13 -8.91 -0.11
CA THR A 24 5.91 -10.04 -0.63
C THR A 24 6.28 -11.05 0.46
N LYS A 25 6.76 -10.59 1.62
CA LYS A 25 7.17 -11.50 2.69
C LYS A 25 5.98 -12.24 3.31
N LYS A 26 4.88 -11.53 3.53
CA LYS A 26 3.70 -12.00 4.26
C LYS A 26 2.79 -12.86 3.39
N PHE A 27 2.48 -12.41 2.18
CA PHE A 27 1.52 -13.05 1.27
C PHE A 27 2.19 -13.85 0.15
N LYS A 28 3.53 -13.88 0.08
CA LYS A 28 4.29 -14.57 -0.98
C LYS A 28 3.97 -14.05 -2.38
N ILE A 29 3.61 -12.77 -2.47
CA ILE A 29 3.30 -12.07 -3.71
C ILE A 29 4.58 -11.45 -4.29
N GLU A 30 4.92 -11.82 -5.52
CA GLU A 30 6.04 -11.20 -6.23
C GLU A 30 5.51 -10.06 -7.10
N PHE A 31 5.99 -8.84 -6.86
CA PHE A 31 5.69 -7.67 -7.70
C PHE A 31 6.48 -7.82 -9.01
N ALA A 32 5.83 -8.38 -10.02
CA ALA A 32 6.39 -8.72 -11.34
C ALA A 32 5.27 -8.66 -12.39
N ASP A 33 5.40 -9.39 -13.51
CA ASP A 33 4.55 -9.27 -14.72
C ASP A 33 3.03 -9.19 -14.46
N GLN A 34 2.50 -9.96 -13.50
CA GLN A 34 1.06 -10.01 -13.21
C GLN A 34 0.63 -9.13 -12.02
N VAL A 35 1.56 -8.76 -11.14
CA VAL A 35 1.26 -7.98 -9.94
C VAL A 35 2.08 -6.70 -9.94
N ASN A 36 1.40 -5.60 -10.18
CA ASN A 36 1.97 -4.26 -10.19
C ASN A 36 1.32 -3.39 -9.10
N ASP A 37 1.67 -2.12 -9.08
CA ASP A 37 1.28 -1.20 -8.01
C ASP A 37 -0.20 -0.82 -8.03
N ASP A 38 -0.85 -1.02 -9.18
CA ASP A 38 -2.28 -0.79 -9.44
C ASP A 38 -3.10 -2.09 -9.36
N THR A 39 -2.47 -3.25 -9.14
CA THR A 39 -3.16 -4.53 -8.96
C THR A 39 -3.98 -4.53 -7.67
N ASP A 40 -5.28 -4.88 -7.79
CA ASP A 40 -6.17 -5.06 -6.64
C ASP A 40 -5.94 -6.44 -6.02
N PHE A 41 -5.32 -6.47 -4.84
CA PHE A 41 -4.96 -7.71 -4.15
C PHE A 41 -6.16 -8.56 -3.73
N PHE A 42 -7.33 -7.94 -3.55
CA PHE A 42 -8.54 -8.63 -3.13
C PHE A 42 -9.29 -9.20 -4.33
N ALA A 43 -9.40 -8.40 -5.41
CA ALA A 43 -10.04 -8.85 -6.64
C ALA A 43 -9.28 -10.02 -7.28
N GLU A 44 -7.94 -9.99 -7.24
CA GLU A 44 -7.08 -11.07 -7.72
C GLU A 44 -6.97 -12.25 -6.73
N GLY A 45 -7.59 -12.17 -5.55
CA GLY A 45 -7.56 -13.22 -4.53
C GLY A 45 -6.18 -13.44 -3.89
N LEU A 46 -5.28 -12.46 -4.00
CA LEU A 46 -3.92 -12.50 -3.45
C LEU A 46 -3.91 -12.25 -1.93
N ILE A 47 -4.88 -11.47 -1.43
CA ILE A 47 -5.08 -11.21 -0.01
C ILE A 47 -6.55 -11.54 0.33
N ASP A 48 -6.75 -12.28 1.41
CA ASP A 48 -8.08 -12.58 1.95
C ASP A 48 -8.50 -11.59 3.05
N SER A 49 -9.71 -11.77 3.58
CA SER A 49 -10.26 -10.89 4.62
C SER A 49 -9.46 -10.91 5.93
N TYR A 50 -8.76 -12.00 6.24
CA TYR A 50 -7.91 -12.08 7.44
C TYR A 50 -6.57 -11.38 7.20
N GLY A 51 -5.96 -11.60 6.04
CA GLY A 51 -4.75 -10.96 5.59
C GLY A 51 -4.90 -9.44 5.52
N PHE A 52 -6.08 -8.93 5.16
CA PHE A 52 -6.37 -7.51 5.25
C PHE A 52 -6.19 -6.95 6.66
N LEU A 53 -6.73 -7.62 7.67
CA LEU A 53 -6.59 -7.17 9.07
C LEU A 53 -5.14 -7.17 9.52
N GLU A 54 -4.35 -8.14 9.07
CA GLU A 54 -2.91 -8.17 9.36
C GLU A 54 -2.15 -7.05 8.64
N LEU A 55 -2.50 -6.75 7.39
CA LEU A 55 -1.96 -5.63 6.64
C LEU A 55 -2.26 -4.30 7.34
N VAL A 56 -3.52 -4.05 7.74
CA VAL A 56 -3.92 -2.84 8.46
C VAL A 56 -3.14 -2.70 9.76
N LYS A 57 -3.10 -3.76 10.59
CA LYS A 57 -2.35 -3.75 11.85
C LYS A 57 -0.87 -3.47 11.66
N TRP A 58 -0.26 -4.04 10.63
CA TRP A 58 1.14 -3.77 10.31
C TRP A 58 1.34 -2.31 9.89
N LEU A 59 0.47 -1.77 9.02
CA LEU A 59 0.53 -0.39 8.56
C LEU A 59 0.44 0.61 9.72
N GLU A 60 -0.53 0.42 10.61
CA GLU A 60 -0.68 1.26 11.81
C GLU A 60 0.53 1.18 12.73
N GLY A 61 1.07 -0.03 12.92
CA GLY A 61 2.24 -0.27 13.77
C GLY A 61 3.54 0.32 13.21
N GLU A 62 3.79 0.13 11.91
CA GLU A 62 4.99 0.53 11.19
C GLU A 62 5.04 2.05 11.00
N PHE A 63 3.93 2.66 10.56
CA PHE A 63 3.88 4.08 10.20
C PHE A 63 3.29 4.96 11.31
N LYS A 64 2.89 4.38 12.45
CA LYS A 64 2.28 5.09 13.59
C LYS A 64 1.02 5.90 13.21
N ILE A 65 0.25 5.36 12.27
CA ILE A 65 -1.02 5.93 11.79
C ILE A 65 -2.20 5.11 12.33
N ARG A 66 -3.41 5.64 12.16
CA ARG A 66 -4.66 4.89 12.36
C ARG A 66 -5.55 5.00 11.14
N PHE A 67 -6.30 3.94 10.86
CA PHE A 67 -7.35 3.94 9.85
C PHE A 67 -8.72 3.94 10.51
N GLU A 68 -9.60 4.80 10.03
CA GLU A 68 -11.01 4.76 10.42
C GLU A 68 -11.74 3.66 9.63
N ASP A 69 -12.80 3.10 10.20
CA ASP A 69 -13.57 2.01 9.58
C ASP A 69 -13.99 2.36 8.15
N GLU A 70 -14.45 3.58 7.93
CA GLU A 70 -14.87 4.10 6.62
C GLU A 70 -13.74 4.06 5.57
N GLU A 71 -12.48 4.29 5.98
CA GLU A 71 -11.33 4.24 5.09
C GLU A 71 -10.97 2.81 4.68
N LEU A 72 -11.20 1.84 5.58
CA LEU A 72 -10.97 0.43 5.33
C LEU A 72 -11.94 -0.12 4.27
N PHE A 73 -13.19 0.35 4.26
CA PHE A 73 -14.21 -0.07 3.30
C PHE A 73 -14.20 0.72 1.98
N ALA A 74 -13.48 1.84 1.91
CA ALA A 74 -13.44 2.71 0.74
C ALA A 74 -12.57 2.17 -0.42
N GLY A 75 -11.86 1.04 -0.23
CA GLY A 75 -10.97 0.47 -1.24
C GLY A 75 -9.60 1.18 -1.35
N ASN A 76 -9.32 2.12 -0.45
CA ASN A 76 -8.06 2.89 -0.41
C ASN A 76 -6.84 2.01 -0.08
N LEU A 77 -7.04 0.75 0.30
CA LEU A 77 -6.01 -0.20 0.69
C LEU A 77 -5.94 -1.43 -0.22
N ASN A 78 -6.58 -1.38 -1.39
CA ASN A 78 -6.67 -2.53 -2.29
C ASN A 78 -5.40 -2.75 -3.13
N THR A 79 -4.63 -1.69 -3.38
CA THR A 79 -3.44 -1.72 -4.24
C THR A 79 -2.24 -1.13 -3.51
N ALA A 80 -1.01 -1.55 -3.85
CA ALA A 80 0.20 -1.03 -3.21
C ALA A 80 0.31 0.50 -3.36
N LYS A 81 -0.10 1.03 -4.50
CA LYS A 81 -0.15 2.47 -4.77
C LYS A 81 -1.12 3.19 -3.87
N ASN A 82 -2.37 2.72 -3.76
CA ASN A 82 -3.39 3.38 -2.93
C ASN A 82 -2.99 3.32 -1.44
N ILE A 83 -2.45 2.19 -0.99
CA ILE A 83 -1.90 2.04 0.37
C ILE A 83 -0.82 3.11 0.61
N THR A 84 0.18 3.18 -0.27
CA THR A 84 1.29 4.12 -0.15
C THR A 84 0.80 5.57 -0.13
N GLN A 85 -0.10 5.94 -1.04
CA GLN A 85 -0.68 7.28 -1.08
C GLN A 85 -1.45 7.62 0.20
N THR A 86 -2.21 6.67 0.75
CA THR A 86 -2.98 6.87 1.97
C THR A 86 -2.06 7.09 3.17
N ILE A 87 -0.99 6.30 3.30
CA ILE A 87 0.02 6.46 4.35
C ILE A 87 0.70 7.83 4.24
N VAL A 88 1.16 8.19 3.04
CA VAL A 88 1.85 9.47 2.82
C VAL A 88 0.95 10.65 3.16
N LYS A 89 -0.34 10.60 2.81
CA LYS A 89 -1.32 11.63 3.20
C LYS A 89 -1.44 11.74 4.73
N LYS A 90 -1.51 10.61 5.43
CA LYS A 90 -1.65 10.56 6.90
C LYS A 90 -0.39 11.03 7.64
N ILE A 91 0.81 10.77 7.11
CA ILE A 91 2.07 11.21 7.74
C ILE A 91 2.29 12.73 7.56
N ASN A 92 1.75 13.31 6.49
CA ASN A 92 1.90 14.75 6.19
C ASN A 92 0.68 15.60 6.62
N SER A 93 -0.31 15.00 7.27
CA SER A 93 -1.45 15.71 7.88
C SER A 93 -1.20 15.94 9.36
#